data_AF-A0A834B8C2-F1
#
_entry.id   AF-A0A834B8C2-F1
#
_cell.length_a   1.000
_cell.length_b   1.000
_cell.length_c   1.000
_cell.angle_alpha   90.00
_cell.angle_beta   90.00
_cell.angle_gamma   90.00
#
_symmetry.space_group_name_H-M   'P 1'
#
loop_
_entity.id
_entity.type
_entity.pdbx_description
1 polymer ?
#
loop_
_entity_poly.entity_id
_entity_poly.type
_entity_poly.pdbx_seq_one_letter_code
_entity_poly.pdbx_strand_id
1 'polypeptide(L)'
;MTGASFVVFNGALKASSGYLAKSSIVEDGLMVQITPETMDGLRLALREQKDFKITCGKADAVDLREYVDICWVDSEEKGNKGVISSVDGISLQGFPSEKIKLETDFETDEKIVKCTEVFYFPKDQDLSISATRYQFAKEIAMACSAALCPHLKTLKYNGMNKIGLRVSIDTDMVEFQAGSEGRLLPQHYLNDLDSALIPVIHGGTSNSANLPLEMELVFFIIENLF
;
A
#
# COMPACT_ATOMS: atom_id res chain seq x y z
N MET A 1 26.75 -8.01 -10.99
CA MET A 1 25.57 -8.48 -10.26
C MET A 1 24.63 -9.07 -11.29
N THR A 2 24.19 -10.31 -11.10
CA THR A 2 23.36 -11.05 -12.06
C THR A 2 22.06 -11.38 -11.36
N GLY A 3 20.93 -10.98 -11.96
CA GLY A 3 19.60 -11.34 -11.45
C GLY A 3 19.19 -12.74 -11.88
N ALA A 4 18.21 -13.31 -11.19
CA ALA A 4 17.53 -14.55 -11.56
C ALA A 4 16.03 -14.28 -11.63
N SER A 5 15.32 -14.94 -12.55
CA SER A 5 13.87 -14.74 -12.75
C SER A 5 13.03 -15.45 -11.69
N PHE A 6 13.55 -16.53 -11.10
CA PHE A 6 12.88 -17.26 -10.03
C PHE A 6 13.88 -17.96 -9.11
N VAL A 7 13.42 -18.31 -7.91
CA VAL A 7 14.17 -19.13 -6.95
C VAL A 7 13.29 -20.28 -6.44
N VAL A 8 13.87 -21.47 -6.31
CA VAL A 8 13.20 -22.66 -5.78
C VAL A 8 14.03 -23.26 -4.64
N PHE A 9 13.43 -23.37 -3.46
CA PHE A 9 13.99 -24.13 -2.34
C PHE A 9 13.37 -25.53 -2.30
N ASN A 10 14.22 -26.57 -2.35
CA ASN A 10 13.80 -27.97 -2.39
C ASN A 10 14.33 -28.73 -1.18
N GLY A 11 13.44 -29.18 -0.30
CA GLY A 11 13.76 -29.90 0.95
C GLY A 11 14.06 -31.39 0.79
N ALA A 12 14.33 -31.87 -0.43
CA ALA A 12 14.51 -33.30 -0.73
C ALA A 12 15.96 -33.80 -0.61
N LEU A 13 16.90 -33.00 -0.06
CA LEU A 13 18.28 -33.44 0.08
C LEU A 13 18.39 -34.51 1.16
N LYS A 14 18.82 -35.71 0.76
CA LYS A 14 19.05 -36.82 1.68
C LYS A 14 20.33 -36.59 2.49
N ALA A 15 20.28 -36.82 3.80
CA ALA A 15 21.44 -36.73 4.69
C ALA A 15 22.60 -37.66 4.25
N SER A 16 22.29 -38.78 3.61
CA SER A 16 23.27 -39.72 3.05
C SER A 16 24.04 -39.20 1.82
N SER A 17 23.70 -38.01 1.31
CA SER A 17 24.36 -37.44 0.13
C SER A 17 25.75 -36.87 0.40
N GLY A 18 26.11 -36.63 1.66
CA GLY A 18 27.37 -35.98 2.05
C GLY A 18 27.42 -34.47 1.78
N TYR A 19 26.30 -33.87 1.34
CA TYR A 19 26.15 -32.44 1.13
C TYR A 19 25.31 -31.81 2.23
N LEU A 20 25.68 -30.59 2.63
CA LEU A 20 24.88 -29.75 3.54
C LEU A 20 23.74 -29.09 2.77
N ALA A 21 24.04 -28.54 1.61
CA ALA A 21 23.09 -28.03 0.63
C ALA A 21 23.74 -28.00 -0.77
N LYS A 22 22.92 -27.92 -1.82
CA LYS A 22 23.39 -27.76 -3.20
C LYS A 22 22.71 -26.55 -3.83
N SER A 23 23.50 -25.66 -4.41
CA SER A 23 23.02 -24.58 -5.26
C SER A 23 23.21 -24.99 -6.73
N SER A 24 22.28 -24.64 -7.61
CA SER A 24 22.39 -24.87 -9.06
C SER A 24 21.55 -23.87 -9.84
N ILE A 25 22.02 -23.50 -11.03
CA ILE A 25 21.27 -22.64 -11.95
C ILE A 25 20.40 -23.53 -12.83
N VAL A 26 19.11 -23.23 -12.93
CA VAL A 26 18.14 -23.92 -13.79
C VAL A 26 17.52 -22.87 -14.69
N GLU A 27 17.85 -22.92 -15.98
CA GLU A 27 17.47 -21.87 -16.96
C GLU A 27 17.95 -20.49 -16.49
N ASP A 28 17.02 -19.57 -16.20
CA ASP A 28 17.26 -18.23 -15.65
C ASP A 28 16.98 -18.12 -14.14
N GLY A 29 16.77 -19.26 -13.47
CA GLY A 29 16.45 -19.35 -12.05
C GLY A 29 17.52 -20.04 -11.19
N LEU A 30 17.35 -19.92 -9.87
CA LEU A 30 18.21 -20.55 -8.85
C LEU A 30 17.47 -21.67 -8.12
N MET A 31 18.02 -22.88 -8.15
CA MET A 31 17.53 -24.03 -7.38
C MET A 31 18.47 -24.31 -6.21
N VAL A 32 17.94 -24.29 -4.99
CA VAL A 32 18.66 -24.59 -3.75
C VAL A 32 18.07 -25.84 -3.12
N GLN A 33 18.81 -26.95 -3.17
CA GLN A 33 18.43 -28.19 -2.53
C GLN A 33 19.02 -28.25 -1.11
N ILE A 34 18.14 -28.39 -0.11
CA ILE A 34 18.47 -28.41 1.31
C ILE A 34 17.85 -29.64 1.98
N THR A 35 18.31 -29.97 3.18
CA THR A 35 17.71 -31.05 3.97
C THR A 35 16.32 -30.66 4.45
N PRO A 36 15.45 -31.63 4.81
CA PRO A 36 14.17 -31.34 5.44
C PRO A 36 14.31 -30.47 6.69
N GLU A 37 15.33 -30.71 7.51
CA GLU A 37 15.62 -29.95 8.72
C GLU A 37 15.95 -28.48 8.43
N THR A 38 16.84 -28.21 7.46
CA THR A 38 17.16 -26.84 7.06
C THR A 38 15.95 -26.14 6.43
N MET A 39 15.09 -26.87 5.72
CA MET A 39 13.84 -26.33 5.17
C MET A 39 12.88 -25.89 6.28
N ASP A 40 12.77 -26.65 7.36
CA ASP A 40 11.93 -26.27 8.51
C ASP A 40 12.51 -25.05 9.23
N GLY A 41 13.84 -24.96 9.36
CA GLY A 41 14.52 -23.76 9.85
C GLY A 41 14.27 -22.52 8.98
N LEU A 42 14.34 -22.66 7.66
CA LEU A 42 14.05 -21.59 6.71
C LEU A 42 12.59 -21.12 6.84
N ARG A 43 11.63 -22.05 6.91
CA ARG A 43 10.21 -21.71 7.10
C ARG A 43 9.97 -20.96 8.41
N LEU A 44 10.66 -21.36 9.49
CA LEU A 44 10.56 -20.67 10.77
C LEU A 44 11.13 -19.26 10.68
N ALA A 45 12.33 -19.09 10.12
CA ALA A 45 12.95 -17.78 9.94
C ALA A 45 12.10 -16.84 9.08
N LEU A 46 11.49 -17.34 8.01
CA LEU A 46 10.56 -16.57 7.18
C LEU A 46 9.30 -16.14 7.95
N ARG A 47 8.75 -17.01 8.81
CA ARG A 47 7.60 -16.67 9.67
C ARG A 47 7.96 -15.63 10.73
N GLU A 48 9.18 -15.67 11.23
CA GLU A 48 9.67 -14.75 12.27
C GLU A 48 10.32 -13.48 11.71
N GLN A 49 10.31 -13.29 10.38
CA GLN A 49 11.00 -12.19 9.70
C GLN A 49 12.48 -12.04 10.09
N LYS A 50 13.17 -13.17 10.18
CA LYS A 50 14.61 -13.22 10.47
C LYS A 50 15.40 -13.60 9.24
N ASP A 51 16.60 -13.05 9.15
CA ASP A 51 17.58 -13.46 8.16
C ASP A 51 17.95 -14.93 8.34
N PHE A 52 18.23 -15.60 7.23
CA PHE A 52 18.57 -17.01 7.23
C PHE A 52 19.74 -17.29 6.28
N LYS A 53 20.68 -18.12 6.73
CA LYS A 53 21.87 -18.46 5.97
C LYS A 53 21.96 -19.95 5.72
N ILE A 54 22.04 -20.33 4.45
CA ILE A 54 22.25 -21.72 4.03
C ILE A 54 23.71 -21.89 3.62
N THR A 55 24.37 -22.88 4.22
CA THR A 55 25.74 -23.27 3.83
C THR A 55 25.66 -24.41 2.82
N CYS A 56 26.06 -24.13 1.58
CA CYS A 56 26.13 -25.07 0.49
C CYS A 56 27.52 -25.72 0.38
N GLY A 57 27.56 -26.91 -0.23
CA GLY A 57 28.78 -27.69 -0.39
C GLY A 57 28.77 -29.01 0.39
N LYS A 58 29.90 -29.71 0.36
CA LYS A 58 30.06 -30.97 1.09
C LYS A 58 30.29 -30.72 2.58
N ALA A 59 29.84 -31.66 3.40
CA ALA A 59 29.98 -31.56 4.86
C ALA A 59 31.46 -31.57 5.33
N ASP A 60 32.31 -32.28 4.59
CA ASP A 60 33.73 -32.53 4.88
C ASP A 60 34.71 -31.52 4.26
N ALA A 61 34.27 -30.77 3.24
CA ALA A 61 35.09 -29.79 2.53
C ALA A 61 34.79 -28.36 3.02
N VAL A 62 35.58 -27.88 3.99
CA VAL A 62 35.42 -26.53 4.56
C VAL A 62 35.83 -25.43 3.56
N ASP A 63 36.78 -25.71 2.67
CA ASP A 63 37.40 -24.71 1.78
C ASP A 63 36.58 -24.34 0.52
N LEU A 64 35.47 -25.06 0.24
CA LEU A 64 34.62 -24.87 -0.96
C LEU A 64 33.16 -24.61 -0.62
N ARG A 65 32.91 -23.87 0.48
CA ARG A 65 31.55 -23.55 0.92
C ARG A 65 31.00 -22.34 0.18
N GLU A 66 29.90 -22.57 -0.52
CA GLU A 66 29.06 -21.51 -1.06
C GLU A 66 27.99 -21.14 -0.02
N TYR A 67 27.49 -19.92 -0.09
CA TYR A 67 26.43 -19.46 0.82
C TYR A 67 25.25 -18.93 0.04
N VAL A 68 24.05 -19.26 0.52
CA VAL A 68 22.81 -18.60 0.11
C VAL A 68 22.30 -17.85 1.33
N ASP A 69 22.44 -16.53 1.29
CA ASP A 69 21.94 -15.63 2.32
C ASP A 69 20.55 -15.14 1.92
N ILE A 70 19.57 -15.35 2.79
CA ILE A 70 18.21 -14.82 2.70
C ILE A 70 18.14 -13.66 3.69
N CYS A 71 18.12 -12.45 3.16
CA CYS A 71 18.12 -11.23 3.95
C CYS A 71 16.78 -10.50 3.81
N TRP A 72 16.24 -10.07 4.94
CA TRP A 72 15.22 -9.03 4.94
C TRP A 72 15.91 -7.71 4.64
N VAL A 73 15.47 -7.07 3.57
CA VAL A 73 15.97 -5.77 3.15
C VAL A 73 14.88 -4.74 3.36
N ASP A 74 15.28 -3.51 3.64
CA ASP A 74 14.35 -2.38 3.63
C ASP A 74 13.68 -2.32 2.24
N SER A 75 12.39 -1.97 2.21
CA SER A 75 11.67 -1.77 0.94
C SER A 75 12.32 -0.62 0.16
N GLU A 76 13.25 -0.94 -0.75
CA GLU A 76 13.95 0.05 -1.57
C GLU A 76 13.03 0.76 -2.58
N GLU A 77 11.84 0.22 -2.85
CA GLU A 77 10.84 0.93 -3.63
C GLU A 77 10.23 2.05 -2.77
N LYS A 78 10.85 3.22 -2.85
CA LYS A 78 10.14 4.48 -2.63
C LYS A 78 9.10 4.63 -3.75
N GLY A 79 8.01 3.86 -3.65
CA GLY A 79 6.84 4.00 -4.49
C GLY A 79 6.37 5.45 -4.49
N ASN A 80 5.58 5.83 -5.50
CA ASN A 80 4.98 7.16 -5.58
C ASN A 80 6.00 8.32 -5.70
N LYS A 81 7.15 8.07 -6.35
CA LYS A 81 8.18 9.09 -6.59
C LYS A 81 7.59 10.29 -7.34
N GLY A 82 7.73 11.48 -6.76
CA GLY A 82 7.23 12.73 -7.33
C GLY A 82 5.73 12.98 -7.11
N VAL A 83 5.03 12.10 -6.39
CA VAL A 83 3.64 12.35 -5.99
C VAL A 83 3.62 13.34 -4.83
N ILE A 84 2.77 14.35 -4.96
CA ILE A 84 2.53 15.37 -3.94
C ILE A 84 1.06 15.37 -3.53
N SER A 85 0.83 15.63 -2.24
CA SER A 85 -0.51 15.82 -1.69
C SER A 85 -1.20 16.99 -2.35
N SER A 86 -2.48 16.81 -2.66
CA SER A 86 -3.31 17.91 -3.16
C SER A 86 -3.83 18.82 -2.04
N VAL A 87 -3.73 18.39 -0.78
CA VAL A 87 -4.22 19.13 0.39
C VAL A 87 -3.25 20.23 0.80
N ASP A 88 -1.98 19.87 1.01
CA ASP A 88 -0.95 20.74 1.61
C ASP A 88 0.40 20.72 0.88
N GLY A 89 0.52 19.92 -0.19
CA GLY A 89 1.72 19.88 -1.04
C GLY A 89 2.89 19.07 -0.48
N ILE A 90 2.70 18.31 0.61
CA ILE A 90 3.75 17.41 1.12
C ILE A 90 4.03 16.26 0.14
N SER A 91 5.24 15.71 0.18
CA SER A 91 5.59 14.56 -0.65
C SER A 91 4.92 13.29 -0.12
N LEU A 92 4.26 12.55 -1.01
CA LEU A 92 3.66 11.24 -0.74
C LEU A 92 4.59 10.08 -1.16
N GLN A 93 5.87 10.38 -1.40
CA GLN A 93 6.84 9.36 -1.78
C GLN A 93 7.13 8.42 -0.61
N GLY A 94 7.07 7.11 -0.87
CA GLY A 94 7.30 6.07 0.13
C GLY A 94 6.10 5.77 1.04
N PHE A 95 4.99 6.50 0.90
CA PHE A 95 3.75 6.14 1.58
C PHE A 95 3.07 4.95 0.89
N PRO A 96 2.58 3.95 1.64
CA PRO A 96 1.75 2.87 1.11
C PRO A 96 0.51 3.44 0.42
N SER A 97 0.21 2.95 -0.78
CA SER A 97 -1.00 3.34 -1.51
C SER A 97 -1.72 2.16 -2.12
N GLU A 98 -3.04 2.29 -2.24
CA GLU A 98 -3.91 1.31 -2.90
C GLU A 98 -4.87 2.00 -3.88
N LYS A 99 -5.09 1.36 -5.03
CA LYS A 99 -6.05 1.87 -6.01
C LYS A 99 -7.48 1.65 -5.54
N ILE A 100 -8.27 2.71 -5.59
CA ILE A 100 -9.70 2.65 -5.28
C ILE A 100 -10.47 2.45 -6.58
N LYS A 101 -11.38 1.48 -6.56
CA LYS A 101 -12.42 1.31 -7.58
C LYS A 101 -13.77 1.37 -6.88
N LEU A 102 -14.53 2.41 -7.19
CA LEU A 102 -15.92 2.51 -6.80
C LEU A 102 -16.79 1.83 -7.86
N GLU A 103 -17.88 1.20 -7.42
CA GLU A 103 -18.85 0.54 -8.32
C GLU A 103 -19.74 1.56 -9.03
N THR A 104 -19.92 2.73 -8.41
CA THR A 104 -20.75 3.82 -8.91
C THR A 104 -19.87 4.98 -9.38
N ASP A 105 -20.05 5.39 -10.63
CA ASP A 105 -19.52 6.65 -11.14
C ASP A 105 -20.48 7.79 -10.74
N PHE A 106 -19.92 8.90 -10.25
CA PHE A 106 -20.68 10.09 -9.87
C PHE A 106 -20.51 11.16 -10.95
N GLU A 107 -21.61 11.49 -11.61
CA GLU A 107 -21.64 12.40 -12.77
C GLU A 107 -22.66 13.53 -12.60
N THR A 108 -22.29 14.73 -13.04
CA THR A 108 -23.20 15.88 -13.20
C THR A 108 -22.65 16.80 -14.29
N ASP A 109 -23.51 17.32 -15.17
CA ASP A 109 -23.14 18.25 -16.25
C ASP A 109 -21.97 17.76 -17.12
N GLU A 110 -22.00 16.49 -17.56
CA GLU A 110 -20.93 15.85 -18.36
C GLU A 110 -19.56 15.82 -17.65
N LYS A 111 -19.54 15.98 -16.32
CA LYS A 111 -18.34 15.88 -15.49
C LYS A 111 -18.48 14.70 -14.55
N ILE A 112 -17.43 13.88 -14.47
CA ILE A 112 -17.37 12.73 -13.58
C ILE A 112 -16.29 12.97 -12.52
N VAL A 113 -16.58 12.66 -11.26
CA VAL A 113 -15.57 12.57 -10.20
C VAL A 113 -15.20 11.12 -9.96
N LYS A 114 -13.90 10.81 -10.00
CA LYS A 114 -13.37 9.47 -9.76
C LYS A 114 -12.34 9.49 -8.63
N CYS A 115 -12.60 8.70 -7.58
CA CYS A 115 -11.58 8.36 -6.61
C CYS A 115 -10.65 7.30 -7.20
N THR A 116 -9.35 7.57 -7.24
CA THR A 116 -8.38 6.72 -7.95
C THR A 116 -7.46 5.95 -7.02
N GLU A 117 -7.11 6.54 -5.88
CA GLU A 117 -6.07 6.03 -5.00
C GLU A 117 -6.27 6.57 -3.58
N VAL A 118 -5.84 5.78 -2.60
CA VAL A 118 -5.71 6.18 -1.19
C VAL A 118 -4.27 5.95 -0.74
N PHE A 119 -3.74 6.92 0.00
CA PHE A 119 -2.42 6.89 0.64
C PHE A 119 -2.61 6.75 2.15
N TYR A 120 -1.86 5.85 2.77
CA TYR A 120 -1.91 5.61 4.21
C TYR A 120 -0.69 6.21 4.89
N PHE A 121 -0.89 6.98 5.96
CA PHE A 121 0.18 7.58 6.75
C PHE A 121 0.49 6.65 7.94
N PRO A 122 1.65 5.96 7.93
CA PRO A 122 1.98 5.03 9.00
C PRO A 122 2.27 5.78 10.31
N LYS A 123 1.47 5.49 11.33
CA LYS A 123 1.70 5.88 12.72
C LYS A 123 2.23 4.65 13.48
N ASP A 124 3.53 4.39 13.37
CA ASP A 124 4.32 3.38 14.13
C ASP A 124 3.84 1.91 14.21
N GLN A 125 2.68 1.55 13.66
CA GLN A 125 2.11 0.20 13.70
C GLN A 125 2.07 -0.47 12.34
N ASP A 126 2.18 -1.80 12.37
CA ASP A 126 2.28 -2.71 11.23
C ASP A 126 1.40 -2.29 10.04
N LEU A 127 2.08 -2.14 8.91
CA LEU A 127 1.58 -1.73 7.59
C LEU A 127 0.60 -2.71 6.96
N SER A 128 0.03 -3.67 7.71
CA SER A 128 -1.02 -4.52 7.17
C SER A 128 -2.24 -3.64 6.89
N ILE A 129 -2.44 -3.31 5.61
CA ILE A 129 -3.63 -2.62 5.15
C ILE A 129 -4.78 -3.62 5.34
N SER A 130 -5.44 -3.52 6.49
CA SER A 130 -6.57 -4.38 6.82
C SER A 130 -7.68 -4.13 5.78
N ALA A 131 -8.33 -5.20 5.31
CA ALA A 131 -9.50 -5.11 4.44
C ALA A 131 -10.58 -4.14 5.00
N THR A 132 -10.63 -3.98 6.33
CA THR A 132 -11.50 -3.02 7.01
C THR A 132 -11.12 -1.56 6.72
N ARG A 133 -9.83 -1.22 6.66
CA ARG A 133 -9.35 0.13 6.33
C ARG A 133 -9.65 0.48 4.86
N TYR A 134 -9.48 -0.49 3.96
CA TYR A 134 -9.85 -0.31 2.56
C TYR A 134 -11.35 -0.12 2.36
N GLN A 135 -12.18 -0.90 3.07
CA GLN A 135 -13.63 -0.75 3.02
C GLN A 135 -14.07 0.63 3.55
N PHE A 136 -13.46 1.08 4.66
CA PHE A 136 -13.72 2.41 5.20
C PHE A 136 -13.29 3.53 4.23
N ALA A 137 -12.12 3.40 3.57
CA ALA A 137 -11.70 4.34 2.54
C ALA A 137 -12.70 4.40 1.38
N LYS A 138 -13.29 3.27 0.96
CA LYS A 138 -14.36 3.26 -0.06
C LYS A 138 -15.61 4.02 0.38
N GLU A 139 -16.04 3.87 1.63
CA GLU A 139 -17.20 4.58 2.17
C GLU A 139 -16.99 6.10 2.18
N ILE A 140 -15.81 6.54 2.64
CA ILE A 140 -15.40 7.94 2.58
C ILE A 140 -15.34 8.44 1.13
N ALA A 141 -14.78 7.64 0.22
CA ALA A 141 -14.72 7.98 -1.20
C ALA A 141 -16.11 8.14 -1.84
N MET A 142 -17.07 7.29 -1.50
CA MET A 142 -18.45 7.40 -1.97
C MET A 142 -19.13 8.66 -1.44
N ALA A 143 -19.02 8.94 -0.13
CA ALA A 143 -19.62 10.12 0.48
C ALA A 143 -19.04 11.42 -0.07
N CYS A 144 -17.71 11.49 -0.23
CA CYS A 144 -17.03 12.62 -0.86
C CYS A 144 -17.48 12.83 -2.31
N SER A 145 -17.51 11.75 -3.11
CA SER A 145 -17.92 11.83 -4.52
C SER A 145 -19.37 12.31 -4.67
N ALA A 146 -20.28 11.84 -3.81
CA ALA A 146 -21.66 12.30 -3.77
C ALA A 146 -21.77 13.79 -3.41
N ALA A 147 -21.00 14.25 -2.41
CA ALA A 147 -21.00 15.65 -1.96
C ALA A 147 -20.37 16.60 -2.99
N LEU A 148 -19.37 16.16 -3.75
CA LEU A 148 -18.75 16.95 -4.82
C LEU A 148 -19.58 17.00 -6.10
N CYS A 149 -20.49 16.03 -6.30
CA CYS A 149 -21.28 15.87 -7.53
C CYS A 149 -22.01 17.15 -7.98
N PRO A 150 -22.73 17.90 -7.10
CA PRO A 150 -23.39 19.14 -7.48
C PRO A 150 -22.43 20.26 -7.90
N HIS A 151 -21.14 20.14 -7.59
CA HIS A 151 -20.13 21.19 -7.71
C HIS A 151 -19.12 20.95 -8.83
N LEU A 152 -19.19 19.80 -9.53
CA LEU A 152 -18.16 19.38 -10.48
C LEU A 152 -17.90 20.39 -11.60
N LYS A 153 -18.96 21.01 -12.11
CA LYS A 153 -18.85 22.06 -13.14
C LYS A 153 -18.04 23.26 -12.66
N THR A 154 -18.37 23.76 -11.47
CA THR A 154 -17.70 24.92 -10.86
C THR A 154 -16.26 24.57 -10.46
N LEU A 155 -16.04 23.39 -9.88
CA LEU A 155 -14.70 22.93 -9.52
C LEU A 155 -13.79 22.83 -10.75
N LYS A 156 -14.27 22.21 -11.83
CA LYS A 156 -13.56 22.12 -13.10
C LYS A 156 -13.25 23.50 -13.69
N TYR A 157 -14.25 24.40 -13.71
CA TYR A 157 -14.09 25.75 -14.25
C TYR A 157 -13.02 26.56 -13.51
N ASN A 158 -12.89 26.35 -12.19
CA ASN A 158 -11.87 26.98 -11.36
C ASN A 158 -10.52 26.22 -11.37
N GLY A 159 -10.34 25.23 -12.24
CA GLY A 159 -9.08 24.48 -12.36
C GLY A 159 -8.85 23.41 -11.30
N MET A 160 -9.79 23.20 -10.37
CA MET A 160 -9.69 22.21 -9.28
C MET A 160 -9.96 20.78 -9.80
N ASN A 161 -9.07 20.29 -10.64
CA ASN A 161 -9.20 19.00 -11.34
C ASN A 161 -8.76 17.80 -10.49
N LYS A 162 -7.83 18.02 -9.57
CA LYS A 162 -7.31 17.02 -8.65
C LYS A 162 -7.61 17.47 -7.23
N ILE A 163 -8.41 16.71 -6.50
CA ILE A 163 -8.81 17.01 -5.12
C ILE A 163 -8.23 15.94 -4.22
N GLY A 164 -7.61 16.36 -3.12
CA GLY A 164 -7.20 15.49 -2.03
C GLY A 164 -8.16 15.63 -0.86
N LEU A 165 -8.49 14.51 -0.22
CA LEU A 165 -9.23 14.46 1.03
C LEU A 165 -8.40 13.69 2.04
N ARG A 166 -7.85 14.38 3.05
CA ARG A 166 -7.15 13.75 4.16
C ARG A 166 -8.11 13.57 5.33
N VAL A 167 -8.19 12.36 5.87
CA VAL A 167 -8.97 12.04 7.06
C VAL A 167 -7.99 11.59 8.13
N SER A 168 -8.06 12.24 9.30
CA SER A 168 -7.19 11.96 10.44
C SER A 168 -8.04 11.61 11.64
N ILE A 169 -7.80 10.41 12.18
CA ILE A 169 -8.54 9.85 13.28
C ILE A 169 -7.57 9.30 14.34
N ASP A 170 -7.74 9.79 15.56
CA ASP A 170 -6.99 9.41 16.74
C ASP A 170 -7.95 9.28 17.95
N THR A 171 -7.45 8.91 19.12
CA THR A 171 -8.29 8.75 20.33
C THR A 171 -9.10 9.98 20.68
N ASP A 172 -8.54 11.17 20.44
CA ASP A 172 -9.14 12.46 20.82
C ASP A 172 -9.38 13.39 19.62
N MET A 173 -9.12 12.93 18.40
CA MET A 173 -9.15 13.76 17.21
C MET A 173 -9.87 13.05 16.08
N VAL A 174 -10.87 13.73 15.50
CA VAL A 174 -11.57 13.29 14.30
C VAL A 174 -11.68 14.50 13.40
N GLU A 175 -10.86 14.56 12.36
CA GLU A 175 -10.84 15.69 11.42
C GLU A 175 -10.73 15.24 9.98
N PHE A 176 -11.16 16.11 9.07
CA PHE A 176 -10.86 15.97 7.66
C PHE A 176 -10.40 17.30 7.07
N GLN A 177 -9.58 17.22 6.04
CA GLN A 177 -9.11 18.35 5.25
C GLN A 177 -9.30 18.02 3.78
N ALA A 178 -9.81 18.97 3.01
CA ALA A 178 -9.94 18.82 1.56
C ALA A 178 -9.22 19.97 0.87
N GLY A 179 -8.47 19.65 -0.19
CA GLY A 179 -7.71 20.65 -0.93
C GLY A 179 -7.43 20.27 -2.37
N SER A 180 -7.00 21.26 -3.14
CA SER A 180 -6.55 21.13 -4.52
C SER A 180 -5.29 21.95 -4.72
N GLU A 181 -4.30 21.40 -5.40
CA GLU A 181 -3.01 22.06 -5.69
C GLU A 181 -2.28 22.61 -4.44
N GLY A 182 -2.40 21.93 -3.30
CA GLY A 182 -1.75 22.32 -2.04
C GLY A 182 -2.45 23.47 -1.32
N ARG A 183 -3.71 23.76 -1.68
CA ARG A 183 -4.55 24.77 -1.03
C ARG A 183 -5.87 24.14 -0.60
N LEU A 184 -6.36 24.54 0.57
CA LEU A 184 -7.67 24.08 1.04
C LEU A 184 -8.79 24.53 0.11
N LEU A 185 -9.82 23.69 -0.03
CA LEU A 185 -11.02 24.04 -0.78
C LEU A 185 -11.75 25.21 -0.12
N PRO A 186 -12.43 26.05 -0.90
CA PRO A 186 -13.34 27.07 -0.37
C PRO A 186 -14.35 26.54 0.67
N GLN A 187 -14.65 27.35 1.68
CA GLN A 187 -15.47 26.96 2.85
C GLN A 187 -16.84 26.38 2.49
N HIS A 188 -17.49 26.87 1.43
CA HIS A 188 -18.81 26.36 1.05
C HIS A 188 -18.77 24.90 0.60
N TYR A 189 -17.69 24.46 -0.07
CA TYR A 189 -17.50 23.04 -0.39
C TYR A 189 -17.21 22.22 0.87
N LEU A 190 -16.44 22.78 1.81
CA LEU A 190 -16.12 22.11 3.07
C LEU A 190 -17.38 21.88 3.92
N ASN A 191 -18.33 22.81 3.93
CA ASN A 191 -19.58 22.66 4.67
C ASN A 191 -20.47 21.53 4.11
N ASP A 192 -20.52 21.40 2.78
CA ASP A 192 -21.27 20.31 2.11
C ASP A 192 -20.57 18.96 2.34
N LEU A 193 -19.23 18.94 2.30
CA LEU A 193 -18.43 17.77 2.63
C LEU A 193 -18.60 17.36 4.09
N ASP A 194 -18.63 18.30 5.04
CA ASP A 194 -18.81 18.03 6.47
C ASP A 194 -20.11 17.25 6.73
N SER A 195 -21.22 17.74 6.14
CA SER A 195 -22.54 17.09 6.27
C SER A 195 -22.57 15.65 5.75
N ALA A 196 -21.74 15.34 4.74
CA ALA A 196 -21.66 14.00 4.14
C ALA A 196 -20.64 13.08 4.82
N LEU A 197 -19.49 13.62 5.23
CA LEU A 197 -18.35 12.85 5.72
C LEU A 197 -18.43 12.57 7.21
N ILE A 198 -18.88 13.53 8.03
CA ILE A 198 -18.93 13.38 9.48
C ILE A 198 -19.71 12.12 9.92
N PRO A 199 -20.90 11.81 9.38
CA PRO A 199 -21.61 10.59 9.76
C PRO A 199 -20.85 9.31 9.40
N VAL A 200 -20.18 9.28 8.25
CA VAL A 200 -19.41 8.10 7.79
C VAL A 200 -18.17 7.91 8.64
N ILE A 201 -17.46 9.00 8.94
CA ILE A 201 -16.28 8.96 9.80
C ILE A 201 -16.67 8.42 11.18
N HIS A 202 -17.70 8.97 11.81
CA HIS A 202 -18.18 8.50 13.13
C HIS A 202 -18.74 7.07 13.10
N GLY A 203 -19.37 6.67 12.00
CA GLY A 203 -19.78 5.27 11.79
C GLY A 203 -18.57 4.32 11.75
N GLY A 204 -17.50 4.70 11.05
CA GLY A 204 -16.29 3.89 10.87
C GLY A 204 -15.37 3.83 12.09
N THR A 205 -15.40 4.86 12.96
CA THR A 205 -14.63 4.92 14.23
C THR A 205 -15.17 3.99 15.31
N SER A 206 -16.43 3.55 15.20
CA SER A 206 -17.03 2.59 16.13
C SER A 206 -16.32 1.24 16.16
N ASN A 207 -15.52 0.93 15.12
CA ASN A 207 -14.78 -0.32 14.99
C ASN A 207 -13.30 -0.07 15.35
N SER A 208 -12.86 -0.55 16.51
CA SER A 208 -11.50 -0.32 17.05
C SER A 208 -10.36 -0.81 16.17
N ALA A 209 -10.64 -1.67 15.19
CA ALA A 209 -9.67 -2.14 14.19
C ALA A 209 -9.16 -1.04 13.23
N ASN A 210 -9.81 0.13 13.22
CA ASN A 210 -9.52 1.22 12.29
C ASN A 210 -8.68 2.36 12.89
N LEU A 211 -8.20 2.27 14.14
CA LEU A 211 -7.55 3.40 14.83
C LEU A 211 -6.17 3.04 15.42
N PRO A 212 -5.21 3.99 15.47
CA PRO A 212 -5.24 5.31 14.83
C PRO A 212 -5.13 5.21 13.30
N LEU A 213 -5.71 6.17 12.57
CA LEU A 213 -5.72 6.18 11.11
C LEU A 213 -5.52 7.59 10.57
N GLU A 214 -4.61 7.71 9.62
CA GLU A 214 -4.48 8.89 8.79
C GLU A 214 -4.33 8.43 7.34
N MET A 215 -5.20 8.94 6.47
CA MET A 215 -5.23 8.54 5.07
C MET A 215 -5.62 9.71 4.17
N GLU A 216 -5.06 9.77 2.96
CA GLU A 216 -5.41 10.76 1.94
C GLU A 216 -5.96 10.08 0.68
N LEU A 217 -7.19 10.43 0.30
CA LEU A 217 -7.85 9.96 -0.90
C LEU A 217 -7.69 10.96 -2.03
N VAL A 218 -7.44 10.46 -3.24
CA VAL A 218 -7.21 11.28 -4.43
C VAL A 218 -8.36 11.14 -5.42
N PHE A 219 -8.98 12.28 -5.73
CA PHE A 219 -10.09 12.41 -6.67
C PHE A 219 -9.67 13.20 -7.90
N PHE A 220 -10.15 12.76 -9.07
CA PHE A 220 -10.01 13.47 -10.33
C PHE A 220 -11.38 13.83 -10.90
N ILE A 221 -11.51 15.07 -11.35
CA ILE A 221 -12.67 15.54 -12.12
C ILE A 221 -12.33 15.47 -13.60
N ILE A 222 -13.00 14.58 -14.31
CA ILE A 222 -12.82 14.34 -15.74
C ILE A 222 -14.05 14.76 -16.52
N GLU A 223 -13.86 15.05 -17.81
CA GLU A 223 -14.96 15.27 -18.75
C GLU A 223 -15.46 13.93 -19.26
N ASN A 224 -16.78 13.81 -19.34
CA ASN A 224 -17.42 12.69 -19.98
C ASN A 224 -17.42 12.94 -21.49
N LEU A 225 -16.51 12.28 -22.19
CA LEU A 225 -16.40 12.36 -23.65
C LEU A 225 -17.37 11.33 -24.26
N PHE A 226 -18.66 11.65 -24.32
CA PHE A 226 -19.64 10.91 -25.13
C PHE A 226 -20.24 11.82 -26.20
#